data_AF-A0A2W5SU15-F1
#
_entry.id   AF-A0A2W5SU15-F1
#
_cell.length_a   1.000
_cell.length_b   1.000
_cell.length_c   1.000
_cell.angle_alpha   90.00
_cell.angle_beta   90.00
_cell.angle_gamma   90.00
#
_symmetry.space_group_name_H-M   'P 1'
#
loop_
_entity.id
_entity.type
_entity.pdbx_description
1 polymer ?
#
loop_
_entity_poly.entity_id
_entity_poly.type
_entity_poly.pdbx_seq_one_letter_code
_entity_poly.pdbx_strand_id
1 'polypeptide(L)'
;MKNPGHRKEVVKKQKDGVTINNPTPKPRRVRKVMTTRAGGVSRAPYKSFNLGDHVGDDPAAVAENREHFARVLGLPMDRVLYMEQIHSPTVIVVNSSMTSPIEATDAMVTTERDLALVVLTADCVPLLLSDDVSGIVAAVHAGRLGARNGIVKATVETMIHCGAKSAHMHALMGAAASGERYEVPADMVRDVEQHLPGSSSTTQWGTPSLDLRRGLVRQLMSMGVTVIDADPRCTISEDATFFSYRREGTTGRQAAAVWMPSEAWT
;
A
#
# COMPACT_ATOMS: atom_id res chain seq x y z
N MET A 1 -24.75 18.25 33.20
CA MET A 1 -23.97 17.03 33.48
C MET A 1 -23.40 16.51 32.16
N LYS A 2 -22.06 16.40 32.07
CA LYS A 2 -21.32 15.97 30.87
C LYS A 2 -21.38 14.45 30.74
N ASN A 3 -21.54 13.93 29.52
CA ASN A 3 -21.33 12.52 29.21
C ASN A 3 -20.10 12.40 28.30
N PRO A 4 -18.96 11.83 28.74
CA PRO A 4 -17.77 11.72 27.91
C PRO A 4 -17.81 10.42 27.10
N GLY A 5 -18.14 10.55 25.81
CA GLY A 5 -18.04 9.45 24.86
C GLY A 5 -16.60 8.95 24.73
N HIS A 6 -16.38 7.69 25.09
CA HIS A 6 -15.10 7.00 24.99
C HIS A 6 -14.60 6.96 23.53
N ARG A 7 -13.50 7.68 23.24
CA ARG A 7 -12.65 7.35 22.08
C ARG A 7 -11.95 6.03 22.39
N LYS A 8 -12.27 4.97 21.64
CA LYS A 8 -11.47 3.74 21.69
C LYS A 8 -10.11 4.03 21.05
N GLU A 9 -9.06 4.00 21.86
CA GLU A 9 -7.68 4.11 21.39
C GLU A 9 -7.34 2.94 20.46
N VAL A 10 -6.76 3.28 19.30
CA VAL A 10 -6.13 2.31 18.40
C VAL A 10 -4.81 1.89 19.04
N VAL A 11 -4.73 0.67 19.56
CA VAL A 11 -3.47 0.14 20.11
C VAL A 11 -2.55 -0.21 18.93
N LYS A 12 -1.61 0.69 18.64
CA LYS A 12 -0.49 0.44 17.73
C LYS A 12 0.55 -0.38 18.48
N LYS A 13 0.82 -1.61 18.05
CA LYS A 13 2.00 -2.35 18.51
C LYS A 13 3.10 -2.18 17.46
N GLN A 14 4.27 -1.74 17.93
CA GLN A 14 5.48 -1.63 17.14
C GLN A 14 6.35 -2.85 17.47
N LYS A 15 6.73 -3.62 16.46
CA LYS A 15 7.72 -4.68 16.57
C LYS A 15 8.70 -4.50 15.41
N ASP A 16 9.99 -4.33 15.72
CA ASP A 16 11.08 -4.30 14.75
C ASP A 16 10.89 -3.34 13.56
N GLY A 17 10.32 -2.15 13.80
CA GLY A 17 10.10 -1.13 12.75
C GLY A 17 8.84 -1.30 11.89
N VAL A 18 8.03 -2.33 12.17
CA VAL A 18 6.76 -2.61 11.49
C VAL A 18 5.59 -2.10 12.33
N THR A 19 4.71 -1.30 11.72
CA THR A 19 3.47 -0.85 12.37
C THR A 19 2.35 -1.83 12.05
N ILE A 20 1.76 -2.44 13.08
CA ILE A 20 0.59 -3.32 12.95
C ILE A 20 -0.63 -2.55 13.47
N ASN A 21 -1.57 -2.23 12.59
CA ASN A 21 -2.83 -1.58 12.96
C ASN A 21 -3.91 -2.63 13.26
N ASN A 22 -4.46 -2.63 14.48
CA ASN A 22 -5.47 -3.60 14.90
C ASN A 22 -6.71 -2.91 15.54
N PRO A 23 -7.74 -2.51 14.76
CA PRO A 23 -8.98 -1.99 15.32
C PRO A 23 -10.04 -3.06 15.66
N THR A 24 -10.38 -3.18 16.96
CA THR A 24 -11.62 -3.76 17.59
C THR A 24 -11.89 -5.30 17.49
N PRO A 25 -12.67 -5.90 18.44
CA PRO A 25 -12.43 -7.23 19.02
C PRO A 25 -13.15 -8.40 18.33
N LYS A 26 -13.26 -8.38 17.00
CA LYS A 26 -13.49 -9.62 16.24
C LYS A 26 -12.14 -10.01 15.63
N PRO A 27 -11.67 -11.27 15.77
CA PRO A 27 -10.39 -11.66 15.20
C PRO A 27 -10.44 -11.38 13.69
N ARG A 28 -9.68 -10.37 13.25
CA ARG A 28 -9.59 -10.01 11.84
C ARG A 28 -8.87 -11.16 11.15
N ARG A 29 -9.54 -11.76 10.16
CA ARG A 29 -9.00 -12.88 9.36
C ARG A 29 -7.95 -12.42 8.36
N VAL A 30 -7.72 -11.12 8.25
CA VAL A 30 -6.79 -10.50 7.31
C VAL A 30 -5.75 -9.68 8.07
N ARG A 31 -4.49 -9.81 7.65
CA ARG A 31 -3.37 -9.02 8.14
C ARG A 31 -2.96 -8.02 7.07
N LYS A 32 -2.66 -6.80 7.51
CA LYS A 32 -2.16 -5.70 6.69
C LYS A 32 -0.97 -5.09 7.40
N VAL A 33 0.16 -4.97 6.71
CA VAL A 33 1.39 -4.39 7.26
C VAL A 33 1.98 -3.39 6.30
N MET A 34 2.70 -2.42 6.85
CA MET A 34 3.45 -1.41 6.10
C MET A 34 4.82 -1.25 6.75
N THR A 35 5.86 -1.21 5.93
CA THR A 35 7.22 -1.03 6.39
C THR A 35 7.61 0.44 6.39
N THR A 36 8.65 0.75 7.15
CA THR A 36 9.40 2.01 7.08
C THR A 36 10.75 1.73 6.44
N ARG A 37 11.59 2.75 6.27
CA ARG A 37 12.97 2.57 5.79
C ARG A 37 13.92 1.93 6.80
N ALA A 38 13.50 1.73 8.05
CA ALA A 38 14.34 1.24 9.14
C ALA A 38 14.28 -0.28 9.30
N GLY A 39 15.37 -0.86 9.84
CA GLY A 39 15.41 -2.28 10.25
C GLY A 39 16.01 -3.25 9.24
N GLY A 40 16.66 -2.75 8.18
CA GLY A 40 17.37 -3.57 7.20
C GLY A 40 18.88 -3.31 7.15
N VAL A 41 19.53 -3.91 6.15
CA VAL A 41 21.00 -3.96 6.00
C VAL A 41 21.55 -3.14 4.84
N SER A 42 20.68 -2.62 3.96
CA SER A 42 21.10 -1.82 2.81
C SER A 42 21.87 -0.57 3.25
N ARG A 43 22.85 -0.17 2.43
CA ARG A 43 23.66 1.03 2.64
C ARG A 43 23.06 2.22 1.90
N ALA A 44 23.59 3.43 2.14
CA ALA A 44 23.19 4.61 1.37
C ALA A 44 23.41 4.37 -0.14
N PRO A 45 22.49 4.82 -1.01
CA PRO A 45 21.30 5.64 -0.73
C PRO A 45 20.07 4.86 -0.23
N TYR A 46 20.11 3.53 -0.18
CA TYR A 46 19.02 2.63 0.16
C TYR A 46 18.89 2.33 1.66
N LYS A 47 19.51 3.14 2.52
CA LYS A 47 19.59 2.91 3.97
C LYS A 47 18.18 2.89 4.61
N SER A 48 17.74 1.84 5.31
CA SER A 48 18.39 0.52 5.45
C SER A 48 17.51 -0.67 5.05
N PHE A 49 16.19 -0.54 5.08
CA PHE A 49 15.25 -1.63 4.78
C PHE A 49 14.64 -1.50 3.38
N ASN A 50 15.49 -1.49 2.37
CA ASN A 50 15.06 -1.48 0.98
C ASN A 50 14.58 -2.87 0.55
N LEU A 51 13.35 -2.95 0.02
CA LEU A 51 12.76 -4.18 -0.50
C LEU A 51 12.64 -4.19 -2.04
N GLY A 52 13.09 -3.14 -2.71
CA GLY A 52 13.15 -3.04 -4.18
C GLY A 52 14.45 -3.56 -4.75
N ASP A 53 14.37 -4.51 -5.68
CA ASP A 53 15.48 -5.13 -6.43
C ASP A 53 15.79 -4.39 -7.74
N HIS A 54 14.87 -3.57 -8.24
CA HIS A 54 14.97 -2.85 -9.50
C HIS A 54 15.50 -1.41 -9.36
N VAL A 55 16.02 -1.04 -8.18
CA VAL A 55 16.43 0.36 -7.88
C VAL A 55 17.94 0.58 -7.89
N GLY A 56 18.72 -0.48 -8.15
CA GLY A 56 20.19 -0.43 -8.21
C GLY A 56 20.89 -0.60 -6.85
N ASP A 57 20.23 -1.24 -5.88
CA ASP A 57 20.85 -1.65 -4.60
C ASP A 57 21.64 -2.96 -4.76
N ASP A 58 22.45 -3.29 -3.76
CA ASP A 58 23.15 -4.58 -3.69
C ASP A 58 22.12 -5.73 -3.61
N PRO A 59 22.09 -6.66 -4.60
CA PRO A 59 21.16 -7.77 -4.60
C PRO A 59 21.20 -8.63 -3.32
N ALA A 60 22.37 -8.78 -2.69
CA ALA A 60 22.50 -9.54 -1.45
C ALA A 60 21.82 -8.82 -0.27
N ALA A 61 21.94 -7.50 -0.20
CA ALA A 61 21.27 -6.70 0.83
C ALA A 61 19.74 -6.71 0.65
N VAL A 62 19.26 -6.63 -0.59
CA VAL A 62 17.82 -6.72 -0.89
C VAL A 62 17.28 -8.11 -0.53
N ALA A 63 18.01 -9.18 -0.87
CA ALA A 63 17.63 -10.54 -0.52
C ALA A 63 17.52 -10.72 1.01
N GLU A 64 18.52 -10.26 1.78
CA GLU A 64 18.49 -10.32 3.24
C GLU A 64 17.33 -9.51 3.84
N ASN A 65 17.03 -8.33 3.29
CA ASN A 65 15.88 -7.54 3.71
C ASN A 65 14.55 -8.27 3.41
N ARG A 66 14.42 -8.92 2.25
CA ARG A 66 13.21 -9.69 1.90
C ARG A 66 13.05 -10.93 2.77
N GLU A 67 14.14 -11.63 3.09
CA GLU A 67 14.15 -12.74 4.06
C GLU A 67 13.73 -12.27 5.46
N HIS A 68 14.26 -11.13 5.91
CA HIS A 68 13.82 -10.52 7.16
C HIS A 68 12.33 -10.18 7.12
N PHE A 69 11.84 -9.58 6.03
CA PHE A 69 10.43 -9.25 5.87
C PHE A 69 9.54 -10.51 5.95
N ALA A 70 9.87 -11.57 5.22
CA ALA A 70 9.12 -12.83 5.24
C ALA A 70 9.07 -13.46 6.65
N ARG A 71 10.20 -13.47 7.38
CA ARG A 71 10.23 -13.93 8.78
C ARG A 71 9.30 -13.12 9.68
N VAL A 72 9.23 -11.80 9.50
CA VAL A 72 8.29 -10.94 10.26
C VAL A 72 6.84 -11.27 9.93
N LEU A 73 6.52 -11.59 8.67
CA LEU A 73 5.17 -12.01 8.27
C LEU A 73 4.83 -13.42 8.80
N GLY A 74 5.84 -14.22 9.13
CA GLY A 74 5.68 -15.62 9.51
C GLY A 74 5.34 -16.51 8.30
N LEU A 75 5.80 -16.12 7.12
CA LEU A 75 5.55 -16.83 5.86
C LEU A 75 6.86 -17.27 5.22
N PRO A 76 6.90 -18.42 4.51
CA PRO A 76 8.04 -18.76 3.67
C PRO A 76 8.16 -17.78 2.50
N MET A 77 9.37 -17.63 1.96
CA MET A 77 9.68 -16.63 0.93
C MET A 77 8.83 -16.78 -0.34
N ASP A 78 8.54 -18.01 -0.77
CA ASP A 78 7.73 -18.31 -1.94
C ASP A 78 6.23 -17.99 -1.75
N ARG A 79 5.82 -17.66 -0.52
CA ARG A 79 4.48 -17.19 -0.16
C ARG A 79 4.40 -15.68 0.04
N VAL A 80 5.47 -14.94 -0.25
CA VAL A 80 5.52 -13.48 -0.21
C VAL A 80 5.72 -12.97 -1.64
N LEU A 81 4.60 -12.64 -2.30
CA LEU A 81 4.55 -12.33 -3.72
C LEU A 81 4.79 -10.84 -3.97
N TYR A 82 5.73 -10.56 -4.85
CA TYR A 82 6.05 -9.23 -5.35
C TYR A 82 5.52 -9.06 -6.77
N MET A 83 5.42 -7.82 -7.22
CA MET A 83 5.05 -7.45 -8.58
C MET A 83 6.15 -6.59 -9.22
N GLU A 84 6.26 -6.66 -10.54
CA GLU A 84 7.21 -5.87 -11.31
C GLU A 84 6.90 -4.36 -11.28
N GLN A 85 5.62 -3.98 -11.17
CA GLN A 85 5.12 -2.60 -11.06
C GLN A 85 5.61 -1.66 -12.17
N ILE A 86 4.78 -1.51 -13.19
CA ILE A 86 5.06 -0.67 -14.36
C ILE A 86 4.13 0.55 -14.48
N HIS A 87 3.43 0.89 -13.39
CA HIS A 87 2.41 1.96 -13.33
C HIS A 87 1.23 1.74 -14.31
N SER A 88 0.90 0.48 -14.57
CA SER A 88 -0.24 0.05 -15.39
C SER A 88 -1.54 -0.02 -14.60
N PRO A 89 -2.70 -0.16 -15.27
CA PRO A 89 -3.95 -0.59 -14.64
C PRO A 89 -4.09 -2.13 -14.57
N THR A 90 -3.01 -2.90 -14.73
CA THR A 90 -3.07 -4.37 -14.78
C THR A 90 -3.28 -4.97 -13.39
N VAL A 91 -4.31 -5.82 -13.29
CA VAL A 91 -4.66 -6.58 -12.09
C VAL A 91 -4.56 -8.07 -12.40
N ILE A 92 -3.84 -8.83 -11.58
CA ILE A 92 -3.70 -10.29 -11.72
C ILE A 92 -4.31 -11.00 -10.51
N VAL A 93 -5.11 -12.04 -10.76
CA VAL A 93 -5.55 -12.97 -9.71
C VAL A 93 -4.46 -14.03 -9.53
N VAL A 94 -4.03 -14.23 -8.29
CA VAL A 94 -2.94 -15.17 -7.95
C VAL A 94 -3.43 -16.22 -6.98
N ASN A 95 -2.99 -17.46 -7.19
CA ASN A 95 -3.53 -18.64 -6.52
C ASN A 95 -2.46 -19.73 -6.29
N SER A 96 -1.18 -19.37 -6.39
CA SER A 96 -0.06 -20.26 -6.09
C SER A 96 1.13 -19.48 -5.51
N SER A 97 2.08 -20.21 -4.91
CA SER A 97 3.38 -19.64 -4.56
C SER A 97 4.16 -19.25 -5.81
N MET A 98 5.03 -18.24 -5.67
CA MET A 98 5.88 -17.73 -6.74
C MET A 98 7.23 -17.30 -6.15
N THR A 99 8.30 -17.53 -6.90
CA THR A 99 9.66 -17.13 -6.50
C THR A 99 10.14 -15.85 -7.18
N SER A 100 9.47 -15.43 -8.25
CA SER A 100 9.80 -14.24 -9.03
C SER A 100 8.65 -13.23 -8.97
N PRO A 101 8.94 -11.92 -9.12
CA PRO A 101 7.90 -10.91 -9.27
C PRO A 101 6.97 -11.23 -10.44
N ILE A 102 5.68 -10.93 -10.29
CA ILE A 102 4.70 -11.10 -11.38
C ILE A 102 4.89 -9.96 -12.38
N GLU A 103 5.16 -10.34 -13.63
CA GLU A 103 5.44 -9.42 -14.73
C GLU A 103 4.28 -8.45 -14.99
N ALA A 104 4.62 -7.23 -15.39
CA ALA A 104 3.69 -6.20 -15.88
C ALA A 104 2.43 -6.00 -15.02
N THR A 105 2.57 -6.10 -13.69
CA THR A 105 1.46 -6.10 -12.73
C THR A 105 1.58 -4.95 -11.74
N ASP A 106 0.47 -4.26 -11.46
CA ASP A 106 0.39 -3.17 -10.46
C ASP A 106 -0.71 -3.41 -9.42
N ALA A 107 -1.49 -4.49 -9.54
CA ALA A 107 -2.32 -5.01 -8.47
C ALA A 107 -2.42 -6.52 -8.52
N MET A 108 -2.48 -7.14 -7.35
CA MET A 108 -2.76 -8.55 -7.20
C MET A 108 -4.00 -8.77 -6.35
N VAL A 109 -4.79 -9.80 -6.67
CA VAL A 109 -5.95 -10.27 -5.91
C VAL A 109 -5.76 -11.74 -5.59
N THR A 110 -6.12 -12.19 -4.37
CA THR A 110 -6.13 -13.62 -4.04
C THR A 110 -7.24 -14.00 -3.09
N THR A 111 -7.66 -15.25 -3.19
CA THR A 111 -8.50 -15.97 -2.23
C THR A 111 -7.70 -16.96 -1.38
N GLU A 112 -6.41 -17.13 -1.67
CA GLU A 112 -5.55 -18.09 -0.98
C GLU A 112 -5.17 -17.60 0.41
N ARG A 113 -5.12 -18.54 1.35
CA ARG A 113 -4.58 -18.32 2.69
C ARG A 113 -3.06 -18.42 2.68
N ASP A 114 -2.44 -17.75 3.63
CA ASP A 114 -0.99 -17.71 3.83
C ASP A 114 -0.22 -17.30 2.56
N LEU A 115 -0.83 -16.45 1.74
CA LEU A 115 -0.22 -15.86 0.55
C LEU A 115 -0.24 -14.34 0.71
N ALA A 116 0.94 -13.75 0.92
CA ALA A 116 1.09 -12.31 1.07
C ALA A 116 1.30 -11.62 -0.27
N LEU A 117 0.45 -10.65 -0.55
CA LEU A 117 0.54 -9.79 -1.72
C LEU A 117 1.29 -8.51 -1.33
N VAL A 118 2.41 -8.23 -1.98
CA VAL A 118 3.28 -7.09 -1.65
C VAL A 118 3.24 -6.02 -2.72
N VAL A 119 3.09 -4.77 -2.28
CA VAL A 119 3.32 -3.57 -3.08
C VAL A 119 4.53 -2.80 -2.56
N LEU A 120 5.39 -2.36 -3.47
CA LEU A 120 6.57 -1.55 -3.19
C LEU A 120 6.31 -0.09 -3.57
N THR A 121 6.70 0.86 -2.72
CA THR A 121 6.50 2.29 -2.99
C THR A 121 7.66 3.14 -2.51
N ALA A 122 7.84 4.27 -3.20
CA ALA A 122 8.47 5.47 -2.68
C ALA A 122 7.69 6.65 -3.29
N ASP A 123 6.75 7.20 -2.52
CA ASP A 123 5.77 8.25 -2.87
C ASP A 123 4.43 7.82 -3.48
N CYS A 124 4.38 6.76 -4.30
CA CYS A 124 3.11 6.20 -4.78
C CYS A 124 2.21 5.74 -3.62
N VAL A 125 0.89 5.66 -3.82
CA VAL A 125 -0.03 5.21 -2.76
C VAL A 125 -0.06 3.68 -2.72
N PRO A 126 0.41 3.02 -1.64
CA PRO A 126 0.14 1.60 -1.44
C PRO A 126 -1.28 1.46 -0.88
N LEU A 127 -2.13 0.69 -1.54
CA LEU A 127 -3.51 0.42 -1.12
C LEU A 127 -3.70 -1.07 -0.87
N LEU A 128 -4.19 -1.42 0.31
CA LEU A 128 -4.50 -2.80 0.72
C LEU A 128 -6.00 -2.96 0.94
N LEU A 129 -6.65 -3.77 0.11
CA LEU A 129 -8.07 -4.08 0.18
C LEU A 129 -8.30 -5.46 0.81
N SER A 130 -9.41 -5.61 1.52
CA SER A 130 -9.86 -6.92 2.01
C SER A 130 -11.36 -7.00 2.13
N ASP A 131 -11.94 -8.12 1.72
CA ASP A 131 -13.26 -8.58 2.14
C ASP A 131 -13.06 -9.77 3.10
N ASP A 132 -13.11 -9.47 4.40
CA ASP A 132 -12.87 -10.45 5.46
C ASP A 132 -13.99 -11.52 5.55
N VAL A 133 -15.17 -11.25 4.95
CA VAL A 133 -16.31 -12.18 4.94
C VAL A 133 -16.17 -13.18 3.81
N SER A 134 -15.89 -12.71 2.59
CA SER A 134 -15.68 -13.57 1.43
C SER A 134 -14.28 -14.19 1.40
N GLY A 135 -13.34 -13.70 2.21
CA GLY A 135 -11.98 -14.19 2.24
C GLY A 135 -11.21 -13.83 0.97
N ILE A 136 -11.19 -12.55 0.63
CA ILE A 136 -10.51 -12.03 -0.56
C ILE A 136 -9.67 -10.82 -0.18
N VAL A 137 -8.42 -10.78 -0.64
CA VAL A 137 -7.52 -9.65 -0.37
C VAL A 137 -6.86 -9.16 -1.64
N ALA A 138 -6.45 -7.89 -1.65
CA ALA A 138 -5.72 -7.30 -2.76
C ALA A 138 -4.68 -6.28 -2.31
N ALA A 139 -3.53 -6.26 -2.98
CA ALA A 139 -2.51 -5.23 -2.86
C ALA A 139 -2.42 -4.44 -4.16
N VAL A 140 -2.37 -3.11 -4.06
CA VAL A 140 -2.45 -2.20 -5.21
C VAL A 140 -1.35 -1.15 -5.14
N HIS A 141 -0.59 -1.04 -6.21
CA HIS A 141 0.33 0.05 -6.51
C HIS A 141 -0.42 1.18 -7.22
N ALA A 142 -0.89 2.18 -6.47
CA ALA A 142 -1.59 3.33 -7.03
C ALA A 142 -0.62 4.53 -7.19
N GLY A 143 0.30 4.42 -8.13
CA GLY A 143 1.06 5.57 -8.63
C GLY A 143 0.18 6.49 -9.50
N ARG A 144 0.66 7.69 -9.85
CA ARG A 144 -0.15 8.69 -10.57
C ARG A 144 -0.79 8.15 -11.86
N LEU A 145 -0.02 7.46 -12.71
CA LEU A 145 -0.55 6.90 -13.96
C LEU A 145 -1.53 5.75 -13.71
N GLY A 146 -1.20 4.81 -12.83
CA GLY A 146 -2.12 3.71 -12.47
C GLY A 146 -3.43 4.22 -11.87
N ALA A 147 -3.36 5.16 -10.93
CA ALA A 147 -4.53 5.76 -10.28
C ALA A 147 -5.41 6.51 -11.30
N ARG A 148 -4.80 7.35 -12.15
CA ARG A 148 -5.48 8.02 -13.26
C ARG A 148 -6.13 7.02 -14.22
N ASN A 149 -5.44 5.92 -14.54
CA ASN A 149 -5.91 4.92 -15.50
C ASN A 149 -6.85 3.87 -14.87
N GLY A 150 -7.23 4.04 -13.60
CA GLY A 150 -8.28 3.24 -12.97
C GLY A 150 -7.83 1.93 -12.33
N ILE A 151 -6.56 1.78 -11.91
CA ILE A 151 -6.06 0.56 -11.24
C ILE A 151 -6.92 0.16 -10.03
N VAL A 152 -7.37 1.13 -9.22
CA VAL A 152 -8.19 0.85 -8.02
C VAL A 152 -9.61 0.42 -8.41
N LYS A 153 -10.19 1.02 -9.45
CA LYS A 153 -11.47 0.57 -10.00
C LYS A 153 -11.38 -0.86 -10.52
N ALA A 154 -10.37 -1.13 -11.35
CA ALA A 154 -10.12 -2.46 -11.91
C ALA A 154 -9.91 -3.50 -10.79
N THR A 155 -9.18 -3.14 -9.72
CA THR A 155 -8.96 -4.06 -8.59
C THR A 155 -10.26 -4.38 -7.86
N VAL A 156 -11.10 -3.38 -7.57
CA VAL A 156 -12.39 -3.61 -6.91
C VAL A 156 -13.31 -4.46 -7.77
N GLU A 157 -13.36 -4.20 -9.08
CA GLU A 157 -14.13 -5.03 -10.03
C GLU A 157 -13.63 -6.47 -10.06
N THR A 158 -12.31 -6.69 -10.09
CA THR A 158 -11.72 -8.04 -10.01
C THR A 158 -12.04 -8.73 -8.70
N MET A 159 -11.94 -8.04 -7.56
CA MET A 159 -12.32 -8.62 -6.26
C MET A 159 -13.80 -9.02 -6.23
N ILE A 160 -14.70 -8.19 -6.80
CA ILE A 160 -16.13 -8.52 -6.91
C ILE A 160 -16.32 -9.75 -7.80
N HIS A 161 -15.59 -9.85 -8.91
CA HIS A 161 -15.62 -11.03 -9.78
C HIS A 161 -15.18 -12.30 -9.05
N CYS A 162 -14.22 -12.19 -8.12
CA CYS A 162 -13.82 -13.29 -7.24
C CYS A 162 -14.81 -13.58 -6.10
N GLY A 163 -15.89 -12.80 -5.93
CA GLY A 163 -16.94 -13.03 -4.94
C GLY A 163 -16.96 -12.05 -3.75
N ALA A 164 -16.16 -10.98 -3.80
CA ALA A 164 -16.22 -9.93 -2.78
C ALA A 164 -17.47 -9.06 -2.93
N LYS A 165 -17.84 -8.35 -1.86
CA LYS A 165 -18.86 -7.30 -1.89
C LYS A 165 -18.26 -6.00 -1.43
N SER A 166 -18.42 -4.91 -2.20
CA SER A 166 -17.87 -3.60 -1.84
C SER A 166 -18.22 -3.15 -0.41
N ALA A 167 -19.46 -3.42 0.03
CA ALA A 167 -19.92 -3.09 1.37
C ALA A 167 -19.19 -3.83 2.51
N HIS A 168 -18.53 -4.94 2.22
CA HIS A 168 -17.69 -5.68 3.16
C HIS A 168 -16.21 -5.28 3.05
N MET A 169 -15.83 -4.58 1.98
CA MET A 169 -14.45 -4.24 1.75
C MET A 169 -13.94 -3.21 2.75
N HIS A 170 -12.75 -3.46 3.25
CA HIS A 170 -11.95 -2.51 4.01
C HIS A 170 -10.73 -2.10 3.19
N ALA A 171 -10.53 -0.80 3.01
CA ALA A 171 -9.37 -0.22 2.37
C ALA A 171 -8.41 0.37 3.40
N LEU A 172 -7.12 0.08 3.26
CA LEU A 172 -6.05 0.73 4.02
C LEU A 172 -5.03 1.33 3.06
N MET A 173 -4.89 2.65 3.04
CA MET A 173 -3.87 3.37 2.29
C MET A 173 -2.68 3.72 3.19
N GLY A 174 -1.47 3.48 2.69
CA GLY A 174 -0.25 3.80 3.45
C GLY A 174 0.26 5.22 3.25
N ALA A 175 1.40 5.50 3.87
CA ALA A 175 2.10 6.76 3.68
C ALA A 175 2.48 6.92 2.21
N ALA A 176 2.23 8.12 1.67
CA ALA A 176 2.45 8.47 0.27
C ALA A 176 2.80 9.95 0.17
N ALA A 177 3.10 10.44 -1.04
CA ALA A 177 3.20 11.86 -1.28
C ALA A 177 1.85 12.54 -0.96
N SER A 178 1.88 13.65 -0.22
CA SER A 178 0.68 14.42 0.15
C SER A 178 0.41 15.54 -0.84
N GLY A 179 -0.83 16.01 -0.90
CA GLY A 179 -1.20 17.18 -1.69
C GLY A 179 -0.37 18.43 -1.35
N GLU A 180 0.06 18.58 -0.10
CA GLU A 180 0.87 19.71 0.34
C GLU A 180 2.30 19.73 -0.24
N ARG A 181 2.78 18.59 -0.79
CA ARG A 181 4.17 18.42 -1.24
C ARG A 181 4.31 17.88 -2.67
N TYR A 182 3.31 17.21 -3.23
CA TYR A 182 3.40 16.59 -4.55
C TYR A 182 3.12 17.59 -5.68
N GLU A 183 4.01 18.57 -5.84
CA GLU A 183 3.93 19.59 -6.89
C GLU A 183 4.01 18.97 -8.28
N VAL A 184 3.10 19.31 -9.18
CA VAL A 184 3.16 18.89 -10.59
C VAL A 184 2.70 20.03 -11.49
N PRO A 185 3.04 20.02 -12.79
CA PRO A 185 2.52 20.99 -13.75
C PRO A 185 0.98 21.07 -13.77
N ALA A 186 0.44 22.27 -14.02
CA ALA A 186 -1.00 22.52 -13.93
C ALA A 186 -1.84 21.71 -14.94
N ASP A 187 -1.30 21.42 -16.12
CA ASP A 187 -1.89 20.52 -17.11
C ASP A 187 -1.99 19.08 -16.59
N MET A 188 -0.96 18.61 -15.89
CA MET A 188 -0.97 17.31 -15.23
C MET A 188 -2.02 17.25 -14.10
N VAL A 189 -2.21 18.35 -13.35
CA VAL A 189 -3.30 18.42 -12.34
C VAL A 189 -4.66 18.27 -13.01
N ARG A 190 -4.91 19.03 -14.09
CA ARG A 190 -6.20 18.97 -14.82
C ARG A 190 -6.48 17.58 -15.37
N ASP A 191 -5.47 16.96 -15.97
CA ASP A 191 -5.56 15.62 -16.54
C ASP A 191 -5.90 14.57 -15.47
N VAL A 192 -5.23 14.59 -14.32
CA VAL A 192 -5.53 13.66 -13.23
C VAL A 192 -6.90 13.96 -12.60
N GLU A 193 -7.25 15.22 -12.35
CA GLU A 193 -8.56 15.58 -11.78
C GLU A 193 -9.73 15.15 -12.68
N GLN A 194 -9.55 15.16 -14.01
CA GLN A 194 -10.55 14.68 -14.96
C GLN A 194 -10.86 13.18 -14.79
N HIS A 195 -9.84 12.36 -14.48
CA HIS A 195 -9.97 10.89 -14.42
C HIS A 195 -10.07 10.34 -12.99
N LEU A 196 -9.55 11.09 -12.03
CA LEU A 196 -9.60 10.81 -10.60
C LEU A 196 -10.03 12.07 -9.84
N PRO A 197 -11.34 12.43 -9.88
CA PRO A 197 -11.84 13.65 -9.26
C PRO A 197 -11.53 13.72 -7.77
N GLY A 198 -11.26 14.92 -7.29
CA GLY A 198 -10.85 15.16 -5.92
C GLY A 198 -9.34 14.97 -5.69
N SER A 199 -8.51 14.81 -6.72
CA SER A 199 -7.06 14.75 -6.56
C SER A 199 -6.34 16.10 -6.67
N SER A 200 -6.96 17.13 -7.23
CA SER A 200 -6.35 18.46 -7.35
C SER A 200 -6.09 19.13 -6.00
N SER A 201 -4.85 19.54 -5.73
CA SER A 201 -4.47 20.19 -4.48
C SER A 201 -3.61 21.43 -4.76
N THR A 202 -3.25 22.13 -3.68
CA THR A 202 -2.24 23.17 -3.68
C THR A 202 -1.14 22.77 -2.69
N THR A 203 0.13 23.02 -3.04
CA THR A 203 1.23 22.82 -2.11
C THR A 203 1.17 23.83 -0.97
N GLN A 204 1.94 23.59 0.09
CA GLN A 204 2.11 24.57 1.17
C GLN A 204 2.77 25.90 0.70
N TRP A 205 3.34 25.95 -0.51
CA TRP A 205 3.92 27.15 -1.13
C TRP A 205 3.10 27.69 -2.32
N GLY A 206 1.84 27.26 -2.45
CA GLY A 206 0.86 27.90 -3.34
C GLY A 206 0.88 27.43 -4.81
N THR A 207 1.57 26.34 -5.12
CA THR A 207 1.68 25.79 -6.49
C THR A 207 0.71 24.63 -6.73
N PRO A 208 0.35 24.32 -8.00
CA PRO A 208 -0.48 23.17 -8.33
C PRO A 208 0.12 21.84 -7.86
N SER A 209 -0.70 20.97 -7.27
CA SER A 209 -0.26 19.67 -6.77
C SER A 209 -1.34 18.60 -6.84
N LEU A 210 -0.97 17.37 -6.47
CA LEU A 210 -1.88 16.23 -6.43
C LEU A 210 -1.94 15.57 -5.06
N ASP A 211 -3.15 15.33 -4.57
CA ASP A 211 -3.45 14.40 -3.49
C ASP A 211 -4.14 13.16 -4.06
N LEU A 212 -3.33 12.14 -4.38
CA LEU A 212 -3.87 10.89 -4.92
C LEU A 212 -4.72 10.14 -3.90
N ARG A 213 -4.36 10.17 -2.61
CA ARG A 213 -5.16 9.51 -1.56
C ARG A 213 -6.57 10.10 -1.51
N ARG A 214 -6.72 11.43 -1.58
CA ARG A 214 -8.03 12.08 -1.55
C ARG A 214 -8.93 11.69 -2.73
N GLY A 215 -8.37 11.62 -3.94
CA GLY A 215 -9.10 11.15 -5.12
C GLY A 215 -9.47 9.67 -5.04
N LEU A 216 -8.55 8.82 -4.55
CA LEU A 216 -8.80 7.39 -4.34
C LEU A 216 -9.87 7.13 -3.27
N VAL A 217 -9.90 7.89 -2.17
CA VAL A 217 -10.99 7.82 -1.18
C VAL A 217 -12.33 8.06 -1.86
N ARG A 218 -12.44 9.13 -2.66
CA ARG A 218 -13.67 9.46 -3.38
C ARG A 218 -14.08 8.34 -4.35
N GLN A 219 -13.13 7.78 -5.09
CA GLN A 219 -13.37 6.68 -6.02
C GLN A 219 -13.84 5.40 -5.30
N LEU A 220 -13.19 5.03 -4.19
CA LEU A 220 -13.59 3.88 -3.37
C LEU A 220 -15.01 4.05 -2.81
N MET A 221 -15.34 5.24 -2.29
CA MET A 221 -16.68 5.55 -1.79
C MET A 221 -17.74 5.44 -2.89
N SER A 222 -17.46 5.91 -4.12
CA SER A 222 -18.42 5.79 -5.22
C SER A 222 -18.62 4.35 -5.69
N MET A 223 -17.71 3.43 -5.35
CA MET A 223 -17.85 1.99 -5.60
C MET A 223 -18.49 1.23 -4.43
N GLY A 224 -18.91 1.93 -3.37
CA GLY A 224 -19.55 1.34 -2.19
C GLY A 224 -18.58 0.80 -1.13
N VAL A 225 -17.27 1.09 -1.26
CA VAL A 225 -16.28 0.78 -0.21
C VAL A 225 -16.28 1.94 0.79
N THR A 226 -16.89 1.75 1.95
CA THR A 226 -17.10 2.83 2.93
C THR A 226 -16.20 2.75 4.15
N VAL A 227 -15.52 1.63 4.37
CA VAL A 227 -14.55 1.47 5.48
C VAL A 227 -13.16 1.73 4.91
N ILE A 228 -12.67 2.95 5.07
CA ILE A 228 -11.40 3.40 4.50
C ILE A 228 -10.54 4.04 5.59
N ASP A 229 -9.39 3.44 5.86
CA ASP A 229 -8.33 4.01 6.68
C ASP A 229 -7.20 4.51 5.78
N ALA A 230 -6.62 5.65 6.11
CA ALA A 230 -5.46 6.20 5.41
C ALA A 230 -4.43 6.70 6.42
N ASP A 231 -3.19 6.26 6.27
CA ASP A 231 -2.08 6.88 6.99
C ASP A 231 -1.93 8.32 6.50
N PRO A 232 -2.02 9.35 7.37
CA PRO A 232 -1.94 10.75 6.94
C PRO A 232 -0.51 11.19 6.61
N ARG A 233 0.50 10.39 6.96
CA ARG A 233 1.92 10.74 6.85
C ARG A 233 2.37 10.98 5.41
N CYS A 234 3.42 11.80 5.26
CA CYS A 234 3.95 12.19 3.95
C CYS A 234 5.35 11.63 3.74
N THR A 235 5.52 10.78 2.72
CA THR A 235 6.83 10.18 2.39
C THR A 235 7.87 11.24 2.01
N ILE A 236 7.46 12.32 1.35
CA ILE A 236 8.35 13.42 0.93
C ILE A 236 8.89 14.18 2.15
N SER A 237 8.05 14.44 3.16
CA SER A 237 8.41 15.27 4.32
C SER A 237 9.11 14.50 5.44
N GLU A 238 8.86 13.20 5.57
CA GLU A 238 9.35 12.39 6.71
C GLU A 238 10.56 11.53 6.30
N ASP A 239 11.70 12.19 6.10
CA ASP A 239 12.95 11.60 5.61
C ASP A 239 13.54 10.50 6.49
N ALA A 240 13.44 10.66 7.81
CA ALA A 240 13.90 9.68 8.79
C ALA A 240 13.09 8.38 8.76
N THR A 241 11.86 8.41 8.23
CA THR A 241 10.91 7.30 8.31
C THR A 241 10.71 6.59 6.97
N PHE A 242 10.68 7.33 5.86
CA PHE A 242 10.30 6.77 4.56
C PHE A 242 11.31 7.09 3.47
N PHE A 243 11.46 6.18 2.53
CA PHE A 243 12.07 6.48 1.24
C PHE A 243 11.12 7.37 0.43
N SER A 244 11.68 8.31 -0.33
CA SER A 244 10.93 9.19 -1.23
C SER A 244 11.73 9.46 -2.49
N TYR A 245 11.20 9.01 -3.62
CA TYR A 245 11.81 9.24 -4.92
C TYR A 245 11.85 10.73 -5.27
N ARG A 246 10.77 11.46 -4.97
CA ARG A 246 10.68 12.91 -5.20
C ARG A 246 11.74 13.68 -4.41
N ARG A 247 12.06 13.23 -3.19
CA ARG A 247 13.08 13.87 -2.35
C ARG A 247 14.50 13.48 -2.75
N GLU A 248 14.74 12.19 -3.02
CA GLU A 248 16.09 11.61 -3.05
C GLU A 248 16.55 11.22 -4.47
N GLY A 249 15.63 11.10 -5.43
CA GLY A 249 15.90 10.49 -6.73
C GLY A 249 16.18 8.99 -6.57
N THR A 250 17.45 8.61 -6.52
CA THR A 250 17.85 7.22 -6.30
C THR A 250 17.69 6.85 -4.82
N THR A 251 16.76 5.94 -4.53
CA THR A 251 16.42 5.53 -3.16
C THR A 251 15.75 4.16 -3.13
N GLY A 252 15.56 3.62 -1.92
CA GLY A 252 14.92 2.33 -1.67
C GLY A 252 13.41 2.34 -1.86
N ARG A 253 12.76 1.21 -1.55
CA ARG A 253 11.30 1.07 -1.54
C ARG A 253 10.83 0.51 -0.20
N GLN A 254 9.84 1.16 0.40
CA GLN A 254 9.04 0.54 1.46
C GLN A 254 8.02 -0.42 0.84
N ALA A 255 7.53 -1.36 1.64
CA ALA A 255 6.52 -2.33 1.25
C ALA A 255 5.22 -2.13 2.04
N ALA A 256 4.09 -2.48 1.42
CA ALA A 256 2.86 -2.81 2.12
C ALA A 256 2.44 -4.22 1.70
N ALA A 257 1.95 -5.02 2.65
CA ALA A 257 1.53 -6.39 2.37
C ALA A 257 0.20 -6.73 3.02
N VAL A 258 -0.59 -7.56 2.34
CA VAL A 258 -1.86 -8.11 2.85
C VAL A 258 -1.92 -9.61 2.64
N TRP A 259 -2.46 -10.34 3.62
CA TRP A 259 -2.72 -11.76 3.53
C TRP A 259 -3.81 -12.23 4.48
N MET A 260 -4.32 -13.43 4.25
CA MET A 260 -5.24 -14.13 5.16
C MET A 260 -4.52 -15.29 5.83
N PRO A 261 -4.27 -15.25 7.14
CA PRO A 261 -3.72 -16.42 7.85
C PRO A 261 -4.65 -17.64 7.78
N SER A 262 -4.08 -18.85 7.71
CA SER A 262 -4.82 -20.10 8.00
C SER A 262 -5.15 -20.26 9.48
N GLU A 263 -4.23 -19.87 10.36
CA GLU A 263 -4.41 -19.92 11.81
C GLU A 263 -4.70 -18.53 12.41
N ALA A 264 -5.64 -18.50 13.36
CA ALA A 264 -5.80 -17.33 14.22
C ALA A 264 -4.58 -17.25 15.14
N TRP A 265 -3.86 -16.13 15.13
CA TRP A 265 -2.71 -15.98 16.02
C TRP A 265 -3.18 -16.00 17.48
N THR A 266 -2.54 -16.85 18.28
CA THR A 266 -2.59 -16.84 19.74
C THR A 266 -1.89 -15.61 20.31
#